data_AF-K5V255-F1
#
_entry.id   AF-K5V255-F1
#
_cell.length_a   1.000
_cell.length_b   1.000
_cell.length_c   1.000
_cell.angle_alpha   90.00
_cell.angle_beta   90.00
_cell.angle_gamma   90.00
#
_symmetry.space_group_name_H-M   'P 1'
#
loop_
_entity.id
_entity.type
_entity.pdbx_description
1 polymer ?
#
loop_
_entity_poly.entity_id
_entity_poly.type
_entity_poly.pdbx_seq_one_letter_code
_entity_poly.pdbx_strand_id
1 'polypeptide(L)'
;MASSEDIAITTLSFTPDNPCNTTITSSTGDVLYRVTTDTSAKEPVTQVYDASHEVIASLEWRSAFSDRVILKGHKPMSLSDWVKKSRIPFKEYVSFPDCQR
;
A
#
# COMPACT_ATOMS: atom_id res chain seq x y z
N MET A 1 2.55 -34.84 10.96
CA MET A 1 3.76 -33.99 10.84
C MET A 1 3.39 -32.83 9.94
N ALA A 2 2.88 -31.74 10.50
CA ALA A 2 2.60 -30.54 9.72
C ALA A 2 3.93 -29.82 9.48
N SER A 3 4.27 -29.58 8.21
CA SER A 3 5.43 -28.77 7.84
C SER A 3 5.20 -27.36 8.36
N SER A 4 6.03 -26.91 9.30
CA SER A 4 6.14 -25.50 9.64
C SER A 4 6.68 -24.79 8.40
N GLU A 5 5.80 -24.08 7.70
CA GLU A 5 6.24 -23.10 6.69
C GLU A 5 7.07 -22.05 7.43
N ASP A 6 8.39 -22.05 7.20
CA ASP A 6 9.25 -20.97 7.64
C ASP A 6 8.74 -19.69 6.99
N ILE A 7 8.17 -18.80 7.80
CA ILE A 7 7.75 -17.46 7.36
C ILE A 7 9.05 -16.72 7.00
N ALA A 8 9.40 -16.72 5.72
CA ALA A 8 10.54 -15.97 5.22
C ALA A 8 10.26 -14.47 5.42
N ILE A 9 10.93 -13.87 6.40
CA ILE A 9 10.83 -12.44 6.66
C ILE A 9 11.39 -11.70 5.45
N THR A 10 10.54 -10.92 4.78
CA THR A 10 10.96 -10.04 3.69
C THR A 10 11.30 -8.67 4.24
N THR A 11 12.56 -8.25 4.12
CA THR A 11 13.01 -6.91 4.51
C THR A 11 12.91 -5.96 3.32
N LEU A 12 12.24 -4.82 3.53
CA LEU A 12 12.10 -3.74 2.56
C LEU A 12 12.72 -2.45 3.12
N SER A 13 13.48 -1.75 2.29
CA SER A 13 14.14 -0.48 2.67
C SER A 13 13.51 0.69 1.94
N PHE A 14 13.28 1.79 2.64
CA PHE A 14 12.60 2.98 2.13
C PHE A 14 13.62 4.12 2.07
N THR A 15 13.90 4.64 0.87
CA THR A 15 14.86 5.74 0.69
C THR A 15 14.30 6.84 -0.23
N PRO A 16 14.10 8.08 0.27
CA PRO A 16 14.24 8.49 1.67
C PRO A 16 13.21 7.81 2.58
N ASP A 17 13.39 7.94 3.90
CA ASP A 17 12.42 7.51 4.91
C ASP A 17 11.20 8.45 4.95
N ASN A 18 10.46 8.43 3.84
CA ASN A 18 9.23 9.19 3.64
C ASN A 18 8.28 8.35 2.78
N PRO A 19 7.32 7.63 3.38
CA PRO A 19 6.47 6.69 2.64
C PRO A 19 5.64 7.35 1.53
N CYS A 20 5.46 8.67 1.55
CA CYS A 20 4.74 9.40 0.50
C CYS A 20 5.62 9.69 -0.73
N ASN A 21 6.95 9.69 -0.56
CA ASN A 21 7.93 10.01 -1.59
C ASN A 21 9.22 9.21 -1.35
N THR A 22 9.24 7.96 -1.79
CA THR A 22 10.32 7.02 -1.49
C THR A 22 10.55 6.03 -2.62
N THR A 23 11.73 5.43 -2.64
CA THR A 23 12.02 4.21 -3.40
C THR A 23 12.08 3.05 -2.42
N ILE A 24 11.30 2.00 -2.69
CA ILE A 24 11.27 0.78 -1.89
C ILE A 24 12.18 -0.24 -2.57
N THR A 25 13.19 -0.70 -1.86
CA THR A 25 14.16 -1.70 -2.35
C THR A 25 14.13 -2.98 -1.54
N SER A 26 14.53 -4.08 -2.18
CA SER A 26 14.75 -5.37 -1.51
C SER A 26 16.00 -5.35 -0.63
N SER A 27 16.19 -6.41 0.16
CA SER A 27 17.44 -6.63 0.92
C SER A 27 18.70 -6.74 0.03
N THR A 28 18.54 -7.09 -1.25
CA THR A 28 19.64 -7.13 -2.24
C THR A 28 19.90 -5.79 -2.92
N GLY A 29 19.07 -4.78 -2.65
CA GLY A 29 19.18 -3.44 -3.24
C GLY A 29 18.40 -3.24 -4.53
N ASP A 30 17.65 -4.26 -4.99
CA ASP A 30 16.83 -4.15 -6.19
C ASP A 30 15.66 -3.20 -5.96
N VAL A 31 15.41 -2.30 -6.90
CA VAL A 31 14.26 -1.39 -6.86
C VAL A 31 12.99 -2.19 -7.15
N LEU A 32 12.12 -2.30 -6.15
CA LEU A 32 10.84 -3.00 -6.29
C LEU A 32 9.74 -2.02 -6.66
N TYR A 33 9.70 -0.88 -5.97
CA TYR A 33 8.67 0.13 -6.16
C TYR A 33 9.21 1.54 -6.03
N ARG A 34 8.54 2.47 -6.70
CA ARG A 34 8.69 3.91 -6.46
C ARG A 34 7.37 4.47 -5.99
N VAL A 35 7.40 5.32 -4.97
CA VAL A 35 6.23 6.00 -4.43
C VAL A 35 6.42 7.50 -4.58
N THR A 36 5.41 8.18 -5.13
CA THR A 36 5.41 9.65 -5.25
C THR A 36 4.05 10.19 -4.88
N THR A 37 4.01 11.34 -4.21
CA THR A 37 2.77 12.04 -3.90
C THR A 37 2.74 13.38 -4.62
N ASP A 38 1.72 13.56 -5.46
CA ASP A 38 1.42 14.83 -6.10
C ASP A 38 0.43 15.62 -5.22
N THR A 39 0.88 16.75 -4.69
CA THR A 39 0.07 17.66 -3.86
C THR A 39 -0.36 18.92 -4.60
N SER A 40 -0.16 18.98 -5.92
CA SER A 40 -0.52 20.16 -6.73
C SER A 40 -2.01 20.22 -7.06
N ALA A 41 -2.69 19.06 -7.05
CA ALA A 41 -4.12 18.95 -7.25
C ALA A 41 -4.91 19.32 -5.99
N LYS A 42 -6.22 19.56 -6.16
CA LYS A 42 -7.14 19.85 -5.04
C LYS A 42 -7.16 18.72 -4.00
N GLU A 43 -7.18 17.48 -4.46
CA GLU A 43 -7.05 16.30 -3.62
C GLU A 43 -5.69 15.66 -3.97
N PRO A 44 -4.73 15.60 -3.03
CA PRO A 44 -3.43 14.98 -3.26
C PRO A 44 -3.55 13.50 -3.64
N VAL A 45 -2.61 13.01 -4.45
CA VAL A 45 -2.59 11.60 -4.88
C VAL A 45 -1.21 11.01 -4.68
N THR A 46 -1.13 9.94 -3.88
CA THR A 46 0.05 9.07 -3.80
C THR A 46 -0.07 7.96 -4.85
N GLN A 47 0.96 7.74 -5.64
CA GLN A 47 1.02 6.70 -6.66
C GLN A 47 2.20 5.76 -6.37
N VAL A 48 1.95 4.46 -6.56
CA VAL A 48 2.97 3.40 -6.45
C VAL A 48 3.23 2.85 -7.85
N TYR A 49 4.48 2.90 -8.26
CA TYR A 49 4.97 2.41 -9.54
C TYR A 49 5.73 1.10 -9.34
N ASP A 50 5.57 0.16 -10.27
CA ASP A 50 6.43 -1.02 -10.36
C ASP A 50 7.78 -0.70 -11.04
N ALA A 51 8.64 -1.72 -11.15
CA ALA A 51 9.93 -1.62 -11.83
C ALA A 51 9.84 -1.27 -13.33
N SER A 52 8.66 -1.43 -13.96
CA SER A 52 8.41 -1.02 -15.35
C SER A 52 7.90 0.42 -15.46
N HIS A 53 7.87 1.16 -14.35
CA HIS A 53 7.29 2.50 -14.24
C HIS A 53 5.79 2.59 -14.50
N GLU A 54 5.08 1.47 -14.37
CA GLU A 54 3.62 1.43 -14.47
C GLU A 54 2.99 1.67 -13.09
N VAL A 55 1.91 2.46 -13.03
CA VAL A 55 1.16 2.66 -11.78
C VAL A 55 0.39 1.38 -11.46
N ILE A 56 0.71 0.76 -10.33
CA ILE A 56 0.04 -0.45 -9.84
C ILE A 56 -0.98 -0.16 -8.74
N ALA A 57 -0.84 0.96 -8.04
CA ALA A 57 -1.79 1.42 -7.05
C ALA A 57 -1.75 2.96 -6.90
N SER A 58 -2.85 3.55 -6.46
CA SER A 58 -2.89 4.93 -6.00
C SER A 58 -3.81 5.13 -4.79
N LEU A 59 -3.51 6.16 -4.02
CA LEU A 59 -4.28 6.62 -2.87
C LEU A 59 -4.58 8.11 -3.07
N GLU A 60 -5.85 8.43 -3.26
CA GLU A 60 -6.33 9.81 -3.32
C GLU A 60 -6.81 10.25 -1.94
N TRP A 61 -6.26 11.38 -1.48
CA TRP A 61 -6.45 11.89 -0.14
C TRP A 61 -7.65 12.81 -0.15
N ARG A 62 -8.76 12.37 0.45
CA ARG A 62 -10.04 13.05 0.35
C ARG A 62 -10.35 13.82 1.62
N SER A 63 -10.59 15.11 1.51
CA SER A 63 -10.89 15.97 2.68
C SER A 63 -12.22 15.66 3.37
N ALA A 64 -13.30 15.41 2.62
CA ALA A 64 -14.65 15.26 3.14
C ALA A 64 -15.14 13.79 3.28
N PHE A 65 -14.36 12.83 2.80
CA PHE A 65 -14.72 11.41 2.76
C PHE A 65 -13.51 10.55 3.11
N SER A 66 -13.71 9.25 3.36
CA SER A 66 -12.57 8.33 3.39
C SER A 66 -11.76 8.45 2.10
N ASP A 67 -10.44 8.40 2.25
CA ASP A 67 -9.49 8.30 1.14
C ASP A 67 -9.89 7.18 0.19
N ARG A 68 -9.51 7.33 -1.07
CA ARG A 68 -9.88 6.39 -2.14
C ARG A 68 -8.66 5.62 -2.61
N VAL A 69 -8.74 4.30 -2.51
CA VAL A 69 -7.71 3.36 -2.97
C VAL A 69 -8.10 2.87 -4.36
N ILE A 70 -7.12 2.81 -5.25
CA ILE A 70 -7.27 2.29 -6.61
C ILE A 70 -6.13 1.30 -6.84
N LEU A 71 -6.46 0.05 -7.13
CA LEU A 71 -5.49 -0.99 -7.51
C LEU A 71 -5.61 -1.27 -9.01
N LYS A 72 -4.49 -1.51 -9.69
CA LYS A 72 -4.48 -1.81 -11.13
C LYS A 72 -5.37 -3.01 -11.43
N GLY A 73 -6.34 -2.81 -12.33
CA GLY A 73 -7.31 -3.84 -12.72
C GLY A 73 -8.54 -3.98 -11.82
N HIS A 74 -8.64 -3.20 -10.73
CA HIS A 74 -9.78 -3.25 -9.80
C HIS A 74 -10.58 -1.94 -9.80
N LYS A 75 -11.83 -2.02 -9.31
CA LYS A 75 -12.66 -0.83 -9.12
C LYS A 75 -12.14 -0.01 -7.92
N PRO A 76 -12.17 1.33 -7.99
CA PRO A 76 -11.85 2.18 -6.85
C PRO A 76 -12.73 1.84 -5.64
N MET A 77 -12.16 1.91 -4.44
CA MET A 77 -12.89 1.71 -3.19
C MET A 77 -12.43 2.67 -2.10
N SER A 78 -13.22 2.82 -1.05
CA SER A 78 -12.81 3.61 0.11
C SER A 78 -11.73 2.88 0.89
N LEU A 79 -10.77 3.61 1.46
CA LEU A 79 -9.75 3.08 2.35
C LEU A 79 -10.40 2.36 3.54
N SER A 80 -11.51 2.88 4.06
CA SER A 80 -12.29 2.22 5.12
C SER A 80 -12.98 0.91 4.70
N ASP A 81 -13.20 0.70 3.41
CA ASP A 81 -13.71 -0.56 2.87
C ASP A 81 -12.61 -1.58 2.69
N TRP A 82 -11.44 -1.13 2.27
CA TRP A 82 -10.28 -1.98 2.10
C TRP A 82 -9.65 -2.40 3.44
N VAL A 83 -9.49 -1.44 4.34
CA VAL A 83 -8.78 -1.58 5.61
C VAL A 83 -9.78 -1.67 6.75
N LYS A 84 -9.97 -2.88 7.28
CA LYS A 84 -10.90 -3.13 8.38
C LYS A 84 -10.15 -3.17 9.71
N LYS A 85 -10.57 -2.32 10.65
CA LYS A 85 -10.16 -2.44 12.05
C LYS A 85 -10.77 -3.72 12.62
N SER A 86 -9.97 -4.52 13.31
CA SER A 86 -10.48 -5.71 13.98
C SER A 86 -11.51 -5.32 15.05
N ARG A 87 -12.58 -6.12 15.16
CA ARG A 87 -13.62 -5.94 16.19
C ARG A 87 -13.11 -6.53 17.51
N ILE A 88 -13.58 -5.95 18.62
CA ILE A 88 -13.22 -6.30 20.02
C ILE A 88 -13.16 -7.83 20.21
N PRO A 89 -12.13 -8.38 20.89
CA PRO A 89 -11.20 -7.69 21.82
C PRO A 89 -9.92 -7.12 21.20
N PHE A 90 -9.65 -7.36 19.91
CA PHE A 90 -8.36 -7.05 19.31
C PHE A 90 -8.40 -5.68 18.59
N LYS A 91 -8.22 -4.59 19.34
CA LYS A 91 -8.19 -3.20 18.79
C LYS A 91 -6.85 -2.79 18.17
N GLU A 92 -5.81 -3.60 18.33
CA GLU A 92 -4.43 -3.27 17.92
C GLU A 92 -4.10 -3.73 16.50
N TYR A 93 -5.02 -4.46 15.86
CA TYR A 93 -4.77 -5.10 14.57
C TYR A 93 -5.67 -4.55 13.47
N VAL A 94 -5.08 -4.46 12.29
CA VAL A 94 -5.73 -4.05 11.05
C VAL A 94 -5.65 -5.23 10.08
N SER A 95 -6.76 -5.54 9.42
CA SER A 95 -6.82 -6.57 8.38
C SER A 95 -7.22 -5.95 7.05
N PHE A 96 -6.62 -6.41 5.98
CA PHE A 96 -7.00 -6.10 4.61
C PHE A 96 -7.12 -7.40 3.81
N PRO A 97 -8.12 -7.55 2.94
CA PRO A 97 -8.24 -8.71 2.08
C PRO A 97 -7.27 -8.59 0.90
N ASP A 98 -6.33 -9.54 0.78
CA ASP A 98 -5.41 -9.65 -0.37
C ASP A 98 -6.12 -10.12 -1.64
N CYS A 99 -7.17 -10.93 -1.49
CA CYS A 99 -7.96 -11.44 -2.61
C CYS A 99 -9.18 -10.55 -2.85
N GLN A 100 -9.03 -9.48 -3.63
CA GLN A 100 -10.19 -8.79 -4.19
C GLN A 100 -10.75 -9.65 -5.34
N ARG A 101 -11.72 -10.50 -5.04
CA ARG A 101 -12.51 -11.24 -6.06
C ARG A 101 -13.37 -10.29 -6.87
#